data_AF-A0A8D8WDF5-F1
#
_entry.id   AF-A0A8D8WDF5-F1
#
_cell.length_a   1.000
_cell.length_b   1.000
_cell.length_c   1.000
_cell.angle_alpha   90.00
_cell.angle_beta   90.00
_cell.angle_gamma   90.00
#
_symmetry.space_group_name_H-M   'P 1'
#
loop_
_entity.id
_entity.type
_entity.pdbx_description
1 polymer ?
#
loop_
_entity_poly.entity_id
_entity_poly.type
_entity_poly.pdbx_seq_one_letter_code
_entity_poly.pdbx_strand_id
1 'polypeptide(L)'
;MVQAQSRPGGRIKSVDMGDGIFLEEGAQWIHGQRNPVYRMADRHQLTSHIRSDEAQGRYLKDDGTEIPLTLVHQVAGAIGDMLEECEQFYESEDKAYPISIGHYLDEMFDNYIKTQPTNQDIDSMRLLFDWHRRFQIIDNSCSSLYNLSAKAWGQYQFCGGDDYINLTQGFSSVVNAMIQQIPQESIKLSCPVKQIVWEGLYTCNGQVVYKPNENDSHKLTNMPNKSDLKSDKLILNMADGSDISSDKLIHMVDGSDISSNKLINMADGSDISSDKLIHMVDGSDISSNKLINMAD
;
A
#
# COMPACT_ATOMS: atom_id res chain seq x y z
N MET A 1 8.34 22.97 -2.90
CA MET A 1 7.29 22.00 -3.26
C MET A 1 6.78 22.29 -4.66
N VAL A 2 6.70 21.27 -5.52
CA VAL A 2 6.09 21.37 -6.85
C VAL A 2 4.87 20.45 -6.88
N GLN A 3 3.72 20.97 -7.28
CA GLN A 3 2.43 20.27 -7.28
C GLN A 3 1.76 20.41 -8.65
N ALA A 4 1.32 19.27 -9.21
CA ALA A 4 0.73 19.20 -10.54
C ALA A 4 -0.64 19.87 -10.62
N GLN A 5 -1.45 19.75 -9.57
CA GLN A 5 -2.78 20.35 -9.49
C GLN A 5 -2.71 21.84 -9.11
N SER A 6 -3.80 22.56 -9.37
CA SER A 6 -3.95 23.96 -8.96
C SER A 6 -4.16 24.16 -7.45
N ARG A 7 -4.16 23.07 -6.67
CA ARG A 7 -4.34 23.07 -5.21
C ARG A 7 -3.41 22.06 -4.52
N PRO A 8 -3.02 22.31 -3.26
CA PRO A 8 -2.42 21.29 -2.41
C PRO A 8 -3.46 20.24 -1.97
N GLY A 9 -2.99 19.14 -1.34
CA GLY A 9 -3.83 18.15 -0.66
C GLY A 9 -4.05 16.83 -1.40
N GLY A 10 -3.97 16.79 -2.73
CA GLY A 10 -4.11 15.55 -3.50
C GLY A 10 -5.45 14.84 -3.23
N ARG A 11 -5.40 13.65 -2.60
CA ARG A 11 -6.58 12.85 -2.19
C ARG A 11 -7.34 13.43 -0.99
N ILE A 12 -6.86 14.52 -0.39
CA ILE A 12 -7.62 15.31 0.57
C ILE A 12 -8.29 16.46 -0.19
N LYS A 13 -9.61 16.51 -0.17
CA LYS A 13 -10.39 17.60 -0.78
C LYS A 13 -11.73 17.74 -0.08
N SER A 14 -11.96 18.94 0.43
CA SER A 14 -13.18 19.34 1.11
C SER A 14 -13.84 20.43 0.29
N VAL A 15 -15.14 20.29 0.05
CA VAL A 15 -15.98 21.26 -0.67
C VAL A 15 -16.86 21.95 0.35
N ASP A 16 -16.72 23.26 0.46
CA ASP A 16 -17.60 24.09 1.29
C ASP A 16 -18.98 24.17 0.65
N MET A 17 -19.98 23.68 1.37
CA MET A 17 -21.38 23.65 0.96
C MET A 17 -22.19 24.82 1.55
N GLY A 18 -21.55 25.71 2.32
CA GLY A 18 -22.19 26.77 3.09
C GLY A 18 -22.54 26.36 4.53
N ASP A 19 -22.85 27.35 5.38
CA ASP A 19 -23.31 27.16 6.76
C ASP A 19 -22.41 26.28 7.65
N GLY A 20 -21.11 26.25 7.35
CA GLY A 20 -20.13 25.42 8.07
C GLY A 20 -20.19 23.93 7.72
N ILE A 21 -20.88 23.57 6.64
CA ILE A 21 -20.99 22.19 6.15
C ILE A 21 -19.94 21.95 5.07
N PHE A 22 -19.17 20.88 5.23
CA PHE A 22 -18.15 20.47 4.26
C PHE A 22 -18.46 19.05 3.75
N LEU A 23 -18.40 18.89 2.43
CA LEU A 23 -18.43 17.59 1.77
C LEU A 23 -17.00 17.13 1.50
N GLU A 24 -16.64 15.93 1.95
CA GLU A 24 -15.33 15.35 1.67
C GLU A 24 -15.37 14.50 0.40
N GLU A 25 -14.58 14.86 -0.60
CA GLU A 25 -14.39 14.06 -1.82
C GLU A 25 -13.24 13.04 -1.67
N GLY A 26 -12.72 12.86 -0.46
CA GLY A 26 -11.58 12.00 -0.17
C GLY A 26 -11.50 11.67 1.32
N ALA A 27 -10.30 11.79 1.91
CA ALA A 27 -10.17 11.51 3.34
C ALA A 27 -11.08 12.41 4.18
N GLN A 28 -11.88 11.78 5.05
CA GLN A 28 -12.88 12.46 5.89
C GLN A 28 -12.54 12.41 7.38
N TRP A 29 -11.93 11.32 7.84
CA TRP A 29 -11.66 11.09 9.25
C TRP A 29 -10.18 11.01 9.57
N ILE A 30 -9.81 11.54 10.73
CA ILE A 30 -8.53 11.18 11.34
C ILE A 30 -8.74 9.89 12.12
N HIS A 31 -8.00 8.86 11.71
CA HIS A 31 -8.03 7.58 12.41
C HIS A 31 -7.00 7.53 13.55
N GLY A 32 -7.49 7.31 14.76
CA GLY A 32 -6.73 7.23 16.01
C GLY A 32 -6.28 8.58 16.57
N GLN A 33 -6.66 8.89 17.81
CA GLN A 33 -6.29 10.14 18.49
C GLN A 33 -4.78 10.27 18.75
N ARG A 34 -4.04 9.15 18.84
CA ARG A 34 -2.58 9.19 19.00
C ARG A 34 -1.84 9.50 17.69
N ASN A 35 -2.57 9.65 16.58
CA ASN A 35 -2.03 10.01 15.27
C ASN A 35 -1.36 11.41 15.32
N PRO A 36 -0.15 11.59 14.73
CA PRO A 36 0.47 12.91 14.62
C PRO A 36 -0.40 13.97 13.92
N VAL A 37 -1.24 13.56 12.96
CA VAL A 37 -2.19 14.44 12.27
C VAL A 37 -3.24 14.97 13.24
N TYR A 38 -3.74 14.13 14.16
CA TYR A 38 -4.65 14.58 15.22
C TYR A 38 -4.01 15.69 16.06
N ARG A 39 -2.79 15.46 16.56
CA ARG A 39 -2.08 16.45 17.40
C ARG A 39 -1.85 17.79 16.69
N MET A 40 -1.71 17.77 15.37
CA MET A 40 -1.63 19.01 14.61
C MET A 40 -3.01 19.67 14.48
N ALA A 41 -4.03 18.91 14.05
CA ALA A 41 -5.39 19.42 13.91
C ALA A 41 -5.92 20.03 15.22
N ASP A 42 -5.69 19.35 16.35
CA ASP A 42 -6.10 19.77 17.69
C ASP A 42 -5.42 21.10 18.12
N ARG A 43 -4.11 21.24 17.89
CA ARG A 43 -3.38 22.51 18.16
C ARG A 43 -3.91 23.68 17.34
N HIS A 44 -4.45 23.41 16.16
CA HIS A 44 -5.09 24.41 15.29
C HIS A 44 -6.60 24.54 15.52
N GLN A 45 -7.16 23.88 16.55
CA GLN A 45 -8.59 23.90 16.88
C GLN A 45 -9.49 23.43 15.72
N LEU A 46 -8.99 22.48 14.93
CA LEU A 46 -9.69 21.93 13.76
C LEU A 46 -10.50 20.67 14.10
N THR A 47 -10.27 20.05 15.25
CA THR A 47 -10.95 18.83 15.69
C THR A 47 -12.39 19.13 16.11
N SER A 48 -13.32 18.26 15.71
CA SER A 48 -14.72 18.36 16.13
C SER A 48 -14.99 17.46 17.34
N HIS A 49 -15.87 17.92 18.23
CA HIS A 49 -16.44 17.10 19.30
C HIS A 49 -17.57 16.18 18.79
N ILE A 50 -18.16 16.50 17.62
CA ILE A 50 -19.14 15.64 16.98
C ILE A 50 -18.40 14.49 16.31
N ARG A 51 -18.73 13.26 16.71
CA ARG A 51 -18.19 12.03 16.12
C ARG A 51 -19.13 11.50 15.04
N SER A 52 -18.56 10.68 14.18
CA SER A 52 -19.28 9.85 13.23
C SER A 52 -18.85 8.41 13.45
N ASP A 53 -19.71 7.48 13.08
CA ASP A 53 -19.43 6.05 13.14
C ASP A 53 -19.73 5.44 11.77
N GLU A 54 -19.04 4.35 11.45
CA GLU A 54 -19.33 3.54 10.28
C GLU A 54 -20.11 2.27 10.65
N ALA A 55 -20.69 1.61 9.64
CA ALA A 55 -21.44 0.36 9.78
C ALA A 55 -22.65 0.40 10.75
N GLN A 56 -23.11 1.59 11.18
CA GLN A 56 -24.26 1.75 12.07
C GLN A 56 -25.59 1.84 11.30
N GLY A 57 -26.67 1.42 11.95
CA GLY A 57 -28.05 1.64 11.48
C GLY A 57 -28.79 0.37 11.08
N ARG A 58 -29.74 0.52 10.15
CA ARG A 58 -30.67 -0.54 9.72
C ARG A 58 -30.05 -1.36 8.60
N TYR A 59 -30.05 -2.68 8.74
CA TYR A 59 -29.62 -3.62 7.72
C TYR A 59 -30.85 -4.11 6.96
N LEU A 60 -30.96 -3.74 5.68
CA LEU A 60 -32.14 -4.00 4.86
C LEU A 60 -31.80 -4.95 3.71
N LYS A 61 -32.70 -5.89 3.43
CA LYS A 61 -32.71 -6.68 2.20
C LYS A 61 -33.22 -5.84 1.03
N ASP A 62 -33.06 -6.35 -0.19
CA ASP A 62 -33.49 -5.67 -1.42
C ASP A 62 -35.01 -5.39 -1.48
N ASP A 63 -35.81 -6.16 -0.75
CA ASP A 63 -37.26 -5.96 -0.63
C ASP A 63 -37.65 -4.97 0.48
N GLY A 64 -36.67 -4.38 1.17
CA GLY A 64 -36.85 -3.48 2.30
C GLY A 64 -37.09 -4.18 3.65
N THR A 65 -37.10 -5.51 3.69
CA THR A 65 -37.19 -6.27 4.94
C THR A 65 -35.94 -6.04 5.78
N GLU A 66 -36.14 -5.69 7.05
CA GLU A 66 -35.05 -5.44 7.98
C GLU A 66 -34.53 -6.74 8.60
N ILE A 67 -33.22 -6.91 8.60
CA ILE A 67 -32.53 -8.02 9.24
C ILE A 67 -32.42 -7.70 10.75
N PRO A 68 -32.85 -8.60 11.65
CA PRO A 68 -32.78 -8.36 13.08
C PRO A 68 -31.36 -8.04 13.55
N LEU A 69 -31.19 -6.98 14.34
CA LEU A 69 -29.88 -6.56 14.86
C LEU A 69 -29.16 -7.67 15.66
N THR A 70 -29.90 -8.57 16.29
CA THR A 70 -29.31 -9.74 16.97
C THR A 70 -28.54 -10.63 15.99
N LEU A 71 -29.08 -10.83 14.78
CA LEU A 71 -28.41 -11.61 13.73
C LEU A 71 -27.25 -10.81 13.12
N VAL A 72 -27.42 -9.51 12.93
CA VAL A 72 -26.35 -8.60 12.48
C VAL A 72 -25.14 -8.69 13.41
N HIS A 73 -25.34 -8.48 14.71
CA HIS A 73 -24.26 -8.54 15.70
C HIS A 73 -23.64 -9.93 15.80
N GLN A 74 -24.45 -10.99 15.69
CA GLN A 74 -23.94 -12.36 15.67
C GLN A 74 -22.97 -12.59 14.51
N VAL A 75 -23.36 -12.22 13.29
CA VAL A 75 -22.51 -12.41 12.10
C VAL A 75 -21.30 -11.47 12.13
N ALA A 76 -21.50 -10.21 12.52
CA ALA A 76 -20.42 -9.25 12.65
C ALA A 76 -19.37 -9.69 13.66
N GLY A 77 -19.78 -10.25 14.81
CA GLY A 77 -18.87 -10.82 15.80
C GLY A 77 -18.07 -11.98 15.24
N ALA A 78 -18.73 -12.95 14.58
CA ALA A 78 -18.04 -14.09 13.98
C ALA A 78 -17.02 -13.66 12.92
N ILE A 79 -17.34 -12.66 12.09
CA ILE A 79 -16.41 -12.14 11.08
C ILE A 79 -15.29 -11.33 11.73
N GLY A 80 -15.59 -10.57 12.79
CA GLY A 80 -14.59 -9.87 13.59
C GLY A 80 -13.54 -10.82 14.14
N ASP A 81 -13.97 -11.92 14.77
CA ASP A 81 -13.09 -12.97 15.29
C ASP A 81 -12.19 -13.56 14.17
N MET A 82 -12.77 -13.85 13.00
CA MET A 82 -12.01 -14.32 11.83
C MET A 82 -10.96 -13.31 11.36
N LEU A 83 -11.29 -12.02 11.32
CA LEU A 83 -10.36 -10.96 10.91
C LEU A 83 -9.25 -10.73 11.94
N GLU A 84 -9.55 -10.86 13.23
CA GLU A 84 -8.56 -10.80 14.31
C GLU A 84 -7.58 -12.00 14.22
N GLU A 85 -8.09 -13.21 13.94
CA GLU A 85 -7.24 -14.38 13.66
C GLU A 85 -6.29 -14.13 12.48
N CYS A 86 -6.73 -13.42 11.43
CA CYS A 86 -5.88 -13.09 10.30
C CYS A 86 -4.67 -12.23 10.67
N GLU A 87 -4.73 -11.44 11.74
CA GLU A 87 -3.62 -10.56 12.16
C GLU A 87 -2.39 -11.38 12.54
N GLN A 88 -2.61 -12.56 13.11
CA GLN A 88 -1.56 -13.48 13.55
C GLN A 88 -0.72 -14.01 12.38
N PHE A 89 -1.25 -14.00 11.16
CA PHE A 89 -0.52 -14.45 9.99
C PHE A 89 0.74 -13.62 9.73
N TYR A 90 0.74 -12.33 10.09
CA TYR A 90 1.90 -11.47 9.88
C TYR A 90 3.12 -11.92 10.68
N GLU A 91 2.92 -12.27 11.95
CA GLU A 91 4.00 -12.69 12.85
C GLU A 91 4.38 -14.16 12.69
N SER A 92 3.51 -14.99 12.08
CA SER A 92 3.76 -16.42 11.87
C SER A 92 5.05 -16.68 11.06
N GLU A 93 6.00 -17.41 11.65
CA GLU A 93 7.20 -17.92 10.94
C GLU A 93 6.84 -19.06 9.97
N ASP A 94 5.73 -19.73 10.21
CA ASP A 94 5.21 -20.77 9.33
C ASP A 94 4.65 -20.17 8.04
N LYS A 95 4.97 -20.80 6.89
CA LYS A 95 4.40 -20.47 5.58
C LYS A 95 2.96 -20.97 5.39
N ALA A 96 2.38 -21.57 6.43
CA ALA A 96 1.02 -22.10 6.40
C ALA A 96 0.02 -20.98 6.72
N TYR A 97 -0.20 -20.10 5.75
CA TYR A 97 -1.27 -19.11 5.79
C TYR A 97 -2.09 -19.18 4.49
N PRO A 98 -3.35 -18.75 4.51
CA PRO A 98 -4.18 -18.68 3.33
C PRO A 98 -3.56 -17.78 2.26
N ILE A 99 -3.85 -18.05 0.98
CA ILE A 99 -3.33 -17.25 -0.13
C ILE A 99 -3.79 -15.78 -0.02
N SER A 100 -5.02 -15.56 0.44
CA SER A 100 -5.64 -14.24 0.55
C SER A 100 -6.68 -14.21 1.66
N ILE A 101 -7.04 -13.01 2.12
CA ILE A 101 -8.16 -12.80 3.04
C ILE A 101 -9.48 -13.32 2.48
N GLY A 102 -9.73 -13.17 1.17
CA GLY A 102 -10.95 -13.68 0.55
C GLY A 102 -11.12 -15.19 0.72
N HIS A 103 -10.09 -15.97 0.36
CA HIS A 103 -10.09 -17.43 0.53
C HIS A 103 -10.29 -17.86 1.99
N TYR A 104 -9.63 -17.18 2.94
CA TYR A 104 -9.78 -17.50 4.36
C TYR A 104 -11.19 -17.24 4.87
N LEU A 105 -11.75 -16.05 4.58
CA LEU A 105 -13.08 -15.68 5.03
C LEU A 105 -14.15 -16.61 4.47
N ASP A 106 -14.04 -17.00 3.20
CA ASP A 106 -15.00 -17.94 2.59
C ASP A 106 -14.97 -19.30 3.30
N GLU A 107 -13.77 -19.87 3.50
CA GLU A 107 -13.61 -21.15 4.18
C GLU A 107 -14.13 -21.12 5.62
N MET A 108 -13.73 -20.10 6.38
CA MET A 108 -14.10 -19.97 7.79
C MET A 108 -15.58 -19.68 7.97
N PHE A 109 -16.16 -18.85 7.10
CA PHE A 109 -17.59 -18.56 7.16
C PHE A 109 -18.44 -19.77 6.76
N ASP A 110 -18.02 -20.54 5.75
CA ASP A 110 -18.70 -21.79 5.40
C ASP A 110 -18.65 -22.80 6.55
N ASN A 111 -17.54 -22.87 7.27
CA ASN A 111 -17.43 -23.70 8.47
C ASN A 111 -18.32 -23.18 9.60
N TYR A 112 -18.37 -21.87 9.81
CA TYR A 112 -19.25 -21.23 10.78
C TYR A 112 -20.74 -21.49 10.48
N ILE A 113 -21.17 -21.45 9.22
CA ILE A 113 -22.55 -21.75 8.83
C ILE A 113 -22.93 -23.19 9.14
N LYS A 114 -22.01 -24.16 8.94
CA LYS A 114 -22.26 -25.58 9.25
C LYS A 114 -22.47 -25.85 10.74
N THR A 115 -21.99 -24.98 11.63
CA THR A 115 -22.19 -25.13 13.08
C THR A 115 -23.48 -24.48 13.58
N GLN A 116 -24.21 -23.76 12.73
CA GLN A 116 -25.43 -23.07 13.12
C GLN A 116 -26.61 -24.03 13.34
N PRO A 117 -27.50 -23.74 14.31
CA PRO A 117 -28.77 -24.44 14.45
C PRO A 117 -29.62 -24.38 13.18
N THR A 118 -30.41 -25.43 12.93
CA THR A 118 -31.25 -25.56 11.72
C THR A 118 -32.35 -24.51 11.58
N ASN A 119 -32.70 -23.81 12.66
CA ASN A 119 -33.70 -22.74 12.68
C ASN A 119 -33.12 -21.34 12.42
N GLN A 120 -31.81 -21.23 12.17
CA GLN A 120 -31.19 -19.94 11.84
C GLN A 120 -31.57 -19.47 10.43
N ASP A 121 -31.63 -18.16 10.24
CA ASP A 121 -31.85 -17.53 8.94
C ASP A 121 -30.53 -17.47 8.15
N ILE A 122 -30.13 -18.63 7.62
CA ILE A 122 -28.86 -18.80 6.88
C ILE A 122 -28.76 -17.88 5.67
N ASP A 123 -29.89 -17.57 5.01
CA ASP A 123 -29.90 -16.69 3.86
C ASP A 123 -29.54 -15.25 4.27
N SER A 124 -30.12 -14.74 5.36
CA SER A 124 -29.72 -13.44 5.91
C SER A 124 -28.27 -13.44 6.39
N MET A 125 -27.77 -14.54 6.96
CA MET A 125 -26.38 -14.64 7.39
C MET A 125 -25.41 -14.53 6.20
N ARG A 126 -25.73 -15.17 5.06
CA ARG A 126 -24.94 -15.05 3.83
C ARG A 126 -24.99 -13.65 3.22
N LEU A 127 -26.15 -12.97 3.27
CA LEU A 127 -26.25 -11.56 2.85
C LEU A 127 -25.38 -10.65 3.72
N LEU A 128 -25.38 -10.88 5.04
CA LEU A 128 -24.53 -10.14 5.97
C LEU A 128 -23.04 -10.43 5.72
N PHE A 129 -22.66 -11.66 5.42
CA PHE A 129 -21.30 -12.01 5.04
C PHE A 129 -20.84 -11.28 3.77
N ASP A 130 -21.67 -11.28 2.72
CA ASP A 130 -21.36 -10.54 1.49
C ASP A 130 -21.26 -9.03 1.75
N TRP A 131 -22.11 -8.47 2.60
CA TRP A 131 -21.99 -7.08 3.05
C TRP A 131 -20.64 -6.81 3.72
N HIS A 132 -20.19 -7.68 4.64
CA HIS A 132 -18.89 -7.52 5.30
C HIS A 132 -17.71 -7.69 4.33
N ARG A 133 -17.80 -8.60 3.35
CA ARG A 133 -16.77 -8.70 2.30
C ARG A 133 -16.65 -7.40 1.51
N ARG A 134 -17.79 -6.78 1.16
CA ARG A 134 -17.82 -5.49 0.47
C ARG A 134 -17.31 -4.35 1.36
N PHE A 135 -17.58 -4.41 2.66
CA PHE A 135 -17.03 -3.48 3.64
C PHE A 135 -15.49 -3.56 3.67
N GLN A 136 -14.93 -4.76 3.72
CA GLN A 136 -13.48 -4.96 3.70
C GLN A 136 -12.81 -4.51 2.39
N ILE A 137 -13.52 -4.62 1.27
CA ILE A 137 -13.07 -4.08 -0.02
C ILE A 137 -12.89 -2.56 0.04
N ILE A 138 -13.82 -1.85 0.69
CA ILE A 138 -13.77 -0.39 0.87
C ILE A 138 -12.58 -0.04 1.75
N ASP A 139 -12.47 -0.67 2.92
CA ASP A 139 -11.46 -0.33 3.92
C ASP A 139 -10.02 -0.61 3.45
N ASN A 140 -9.85 -1.68 2.67
CA ASN A 140 -8.54 -2.06 2.11
C ASN A 140 -8.28 -1.46 0.71
N SER A 141 -9.21 -0.65 0.17
CA SER A 141 -9.11 -0.03 -1.15
C SER A 141 -8.69 -1.02 -2.25
N CYS A 142 -9.23 -2.24 -2.23
CA CYS A 142 -8.90 -3.30 -3.18
C CYS A 142 -10.07 -3.60 -4.12
N SER A 143 -9.83 -4.25 -5.26
CA SER A 143 -10.91 -4.66 -6.16
C SER A 143 -11.55 -5.99 -5.77
N SER A 144 -10.85 -6.78 -4.95
CA SER A 144 -11.22 -8.14 -4.57
C SER A 144 -10.40 -8.57 -3.35
N LEU A 145 -11.06 -9.19 -2.37
CA LEU A 145 -10.37 -9.78 -1.21
C LEU A 145 -9.50 -10.98 -1.60
N TYR A 146 -9.70 -11.58 -2.78
CA TYR A 146 -8.84 -12.66 -3.27
C TYR A 146 -7.46 -12.17 -3.71
N ASN A 147 -7.28 -10.86 -3.87
CA ASN A 147 -5.99 -10.23 -4.16
C ASN A 147 -5.35 -9.61 -2.90
N LEU A 148 -6.02 -9.69 -1.75
CA LEU A 148 -5.54 -9.10 -0.51
C LEU A 148 -4.75 -10.13 0.29
N SER A 149 -3.45 -9.87 0.49
CA SER A 149 -2.53 -10.81 1.14
C SER A 149 -2.96 -11.13 2.57
N ALA A 150 -3.19 -12.40 2.87
CA ALA A 150 -3.44 -12.83 4.25
C ALA A 150 -2.19 -12.62 5.12
N LYS A 151 -1.00 -12.87 4.56
CA LYS A 151 0.28 -12.70 5.27
C LYS A 151 0.53 -11.24 5.71
N ALA A 152 0.10 -10.27 4.91
CA ALA A 152 0.34 -8.86 5.21
C ALA A 152 -0.78 -8.21 6.05
N TRP A 153 -1.86 -8.93 6.36
CA TRP A 153 -3.04 -8.38 7.03
C TRP A 153 -2.72 -7.69 8.35
N GLY A 154 -2.01 -8.37 9.25
CA GLY A 154 -1.59 -7.83 10.54
C GLY A 154 -0.48 -6.77 10.50
N GLN A 155 -0.07 -6.28 9.31
CA GLN A 155 0.94 -5.21 9.22
C GLN A 155 0.37 -3.84 9.60
N TYR A 156 -0.93 -3.63 9.36
CA TYR A 156 -1.57 -2.39 9.77
C TYR A 156 -1.63 -2.32 11.29
N GLN A 157 -1.24 -1.18 11.85
CA GLN A 157 -1.34 -0.92 13.28
C GLN A 157 -2.20 0.31 13.52
N PHE A 158 -3.29 0.11 14.24
CA PHE A 158 -4.12 1.21 14.70
C PHE A 158 -3.33 2.10 15.65
N CYS A 159 -3.38 3.41 15.43
CA CYS A 159 -2.63 4.36 16.25
C CYS A 159 -3.13 4.41 17.70
N GLY A 160 -4.38 3.99 17.98
CA GLY A 160 -4.97 4.01 19.31
C GLY A 160 -5.62 5.35 19.68
N GLY A 161 -6.43 5.31 20.74
CA GLY A 161 -7.28 6.43 21.16
C GLY A 161 -8.60 6.44 20.38
N ASP A 162 -9.32 7.56 20.44
CA ASP A 162 -10.57 7.73 19.69
C ASP A 162 -10.36 7.58 18.19
N ASP A 163 -11.34 7.01 17.50
CA ASP A 163 -11.36 6.87 16.04
C ASP A 163 -12.42 7.77 15.39
N TYR A 164 -12.45 7.78 14.04
CA TYR A 164 -13.42 8.51 13.21
C TYR A 164 -13.54 9.99 13.59
N ILE A 165 -12.39 10.62 13.84
CA ILE A 165 -12.34 12.00 14.34
C ILE A 165 -12.65 12.96 13.19
N ASN A 166 -13.82 13.61 13.28
CA ASN A 166 -14.24 14.65 12.35
C ASN A 166 -13.48 15.97 12.55
N LEU A 167 -13.51 16.80 11.52
CA LEU A 167 -12.92 18.14 11.49
C LEU A 167 -14.00 19.21 11.32
N THR A 168 -13.84 20.35 12.00
CA THR A 168 -14.83 21.44 12.01
C THR A 168 -14.85 22.27 10.73
N GLN A 169 -13.76 22.22 9.94
CA GLN A 169 -13.57 23.04 8.74
C GLN A 169 -13.15 22.18 7.53
N GLY A 170 -13.59 20.93 7.52
CA GLY A 170 -13.21 19.90 6.56
C GLY A 170 -11.73 19.52 6.62
N PHE A 171 -11.37 18.41 5.99
CA PHE A 171 -10.01 17.86 6.01
C PHE A 171 -8.98 18.74 5.32
N SER A 172 -9.40 19.52 4.33
CA SER A 172 -8.52 20.49 3.65
C SER A 172 -7.97 21.55 4.60
N SER A 173 -8.63 21.84 5.72
CA SER A 173 -8.11 22.76 6.75
C SER A 173 -6.79 22.29 7.36
N VAL A 174 -6.63 20.97 7.54
CA VAL A 174 -5.39 20.34 8.04
C VAL A 174 -4.26 20.54 7.05
N VAL A 175 -4.51 20.35 5.76
CA VAL A 175 -3.53 20.62 4.69
C VAL A 175 -3.18 22.10 4.65
N ASN A 176 -4.16 22.99 4.75
CA ASN A 176 -3.94 24.44 4.75
C ASN A 176 -3.05 24.88 5.92
N ALA A 177 -3.26 24.32 7.12
CA ALA A 177 -2.41 24.58 8.28
C ALA A 177 -0.94 24.13 8.08
N MET A 178 -0.72 23.03 7.35
CA MET A 178 0.64 22.61 6.96
C MET A 178 1.26 23.55 5.93
N ILE A 179 0.49 23.93 4.90
CA ILE A 179 0.94 24.80 3.81
C ILE A 179 1.32 26.19 4.31
N GLN A 180 0.60 26.73 5.29
CA GLN A 180 0.91 28.03 5.92
C GLN A 180 2.29 28.07 6.60
N GLN A 181 2.91 26.93 6.90
CA GLN A 181 4.25 26.85 7.49
C GLN A 181 5.38 26.85 6.44
N ILE A 182 5.03 26.80 5.16
CA ILE A 182 5.98 26.79 4.05
C ILE A 182 5.97 28.18 3.39
N PRO A 183 7.14 28.81 3.13
CA PRO A 183 7.18 30.08 2.41
C PRO A 183 6.51 29.98 1.04
N GLN A 184 5.64 30.93 0.71
CA GLN A 184 4.77 30.84 -0.47
C GLN A 184 5.56 30.77 -1.78
N GLU A 185 6.70 31.45 -1.86
CA GLU A 185 7.63 31.41 -2.98
C GLU A 185 8.24 30.04 -3.22
N SER A 186 8.24 29.18 -2.19
CA SER A 186 8.70 27.80 -2.27
C SER A 186 7.62 26.84 -2.78
N ILE A 187 6.39 27.32 -3.05
CA ILE A 187 5.26 26.50 -3.52
C ILE A 187 4.92 26.85 -4.97
N LYS A 188 5.04 25.86 -5.86
CA LYS A 188 4.61 25.97 -7.26
C LYS A 188 3.44 25.01 -7.51
N LEU A 189 2.25 25.58 -7.73
CA LEU A 189 1.03 24.86 -8.11
C LEU A 189 0.86 24.86 -9.63
N SER A 190 -0.03 24.01 -10.15
CA SER A 190 -0.27 23.81 -11.59
C SER A 190 1.00 23.53 -12.39
N CYS A 191 1.97 22.87 -11.75
CA CYS A 191 3.30 22.64 -12.29
C CYS A 191 3.59 21.14 -12.29
N PRO A 192 3.03 20.37 -13.23
CA PRO A 192 3.34 18.95 -13.34
C PRO A 192 4.82 18.78 -13.71
N VAL A 193 5.55 18.05 -12.86
CA VAL A 193 6.93 17.67 -13.15
C VAL A 193 6.92 16.71 -14.33
N LYS A 194 7.68 17.05 -15.38
CA LYS A 194 7.81 16.20 -16.58
C LYS A 194 9.00 15.25 -16.50
N GLN A 195 10.09 15.71 -15.91
CA GLN A 195 11.35 14.99 -15.84
C GLN A 195 12.10 15.43 -14.60
N ILE A 196 12.74 14.48 -13.92
CA ILE A 196 13.69 14.74 -12.85
C ILE A 196 15.06 14.36 -13.42
N VAL A 197 15.96 15.34 -13.53
CA VAL A 197 17.35 15.10 -13.91
C VAL A 197 18.19 15.31 -12.66
N TRP A 198 18.79 14.23 -12.17
CA TRP A 198 19.74 14.27 -11.06
C TRP A 198 21.17 14.37 -11.62
N GLU A 199 22.01 15.24 -11.04
CA GLU A 199 23.40 15.42 -11.48
C GLU A 199 24.23 14.14 -11.32
N GLY A 200 25.18 13.94 -12.24
CA GLY A 200 25.96 12.71 -12.41
C GLY A 200 25.72 12.02 -13.76
N LEU A 201 24.69 12.41 -14.50
CA LEU A 201 24.37 11.89 -15.82
C LEU A 201 24.54 12.99 -16.88
N TYR A 202 25.52 12.83 -17.78
CA TYR A 202 25.62 13.66 -18.98
C TYR A 202 25.54 12.80 -20.24
N THR A 203 24.93 13.35 -21.28
CA THR A 203 24.83 12.71 -22.59
C THR A 203 26.12 12.92 -23.38
N CYS A 204 26.86 11.85 -23.68
CA CYS A 204 27.85 11.86 -24.76
C CYS A 204 27.33 10.99 -25.91
N ASN A 205 27.32 11.52 -27.14
CA ASN A 205 26.86 10.79 -28.33
C ASN A 205 25.47 10.12 -28.19
N GLY A 206 24.52 10.76 -27.49
CA GLY A 206 23.19 10.21 -27.26
C GLY A 206 23.11 9.11 -26.17
N GLN A 207 24.22 8.78 -25.52
CA GLN A 207 24.29 7.83 -24.41
C GLN A 207 24.47 8.57 -23.08
N VAL A 208 23.66 8.20 -22.08
CA VAL A 208 23.70 8.77 -20.73
C VAL A 208 24.86 8.14 -19.95
N VAL A 209 25.98 8.84 -19.72
CA VAL A 209 27.15 8.27 -19.03
C VAL A 209 27.27 8.84 -17.61
N TYR A 210 27.53 7.97 -16.64
CA TYR A 210 27.86 8.35 -15.26
C TYR A 210 29.38 8.52 -15.08
N LYS A 211 29.84 9.70 -14.61
CA LYS A 211 31.17 9.81 -13.97
C LYS A 211 30.97 10.05 -12.47
N PRO A 212 31.44 9.13 -11.60
CA PRO A 212 31.46 9.40 -10.18
C PRO A 212 32.47 10.52 -9.86
N ASN A 213 32.08 11.44 -8.98
CA ASN A 213 33.05 12.23 -8.22
C ASN A 213 33.75 11.29 -7.23
N GLU A 214 35.08 11.39 -7.09
CA GLU A 214 35.89 10.49 -6.26
C GLU A 214 35.50 10.51 -4.76
N ASN A 215 34.70 11.48 -4.32
CA ASN A 215 34.23 11.63 -2.94
C ASN A 215 32.81 11.13 -2.68
N ASP A 216 32.06 10.66 -3.67
CA ASP A 216 30.71 10.11 -3.44
C ASP A 216 30.80 8.65 -2.99
N SER A 217 30.65 8.44 -1.68
CA SER A 217 30.58 7.13 -1.05
C SER A 217 29.22 6.44 -1.21
N HIS A 218 28.23 7.10 -1.81
CA HIS A 218 26.89 6.55 -2.07
C HIS A 218 26.81 5.94 -3.47
N LYS A 219 26.98 4.62 -3.52
CA LYS A 219 27.16 3.79 -4.71
C LYS A 219 25.86 3.14 -5.20
N LEU A 220 24.81 3.92 -5.45
CA LEU A 220 23.57 3.44 -6.09
C LEU A 220 23.40 4.08 -7.47
N THR A 221 23.15 3.25 -8.47
CA THR A 221 22.79 3.67 -9.82
C THR A 221 21.39 3.17 -10.13
N ASN A 222 20.45 4.11 -10.27
CA ASN A 222 19.13 3.86 -10.86
C ASN A 222 19.17 4.32 -12.32
N MET A 223 19.03 3.41 -13.27
CA MET A 223 19.05 3.73 -14.71
C MET A 223 17.83 3.13 -15.40
N PRO A 224 16.85 3.95 -15.80
CA PRO A 224 15.76 3.48 -16.66
C PRO A 224 16.29 3.36 -18.10
N ASN A 225 16.33 2.13 -18.60
CA ASN A 225 16.40 1.70 -20.01
C ASN A 225 17.71 2.00 -20.77
N LYS A 226 18.49 0.95 -21.00
CA LYS A 226 19.61 0.90 -21.96
C LYS A 226 19.79 -0.53 -22.49
N SER A 227 20.40 -0.71 -23.67
CA SER A 227 20.74 -2.05 -24.15
C SER A 227 21.72 -2.76 -23.21
N ASP A 228 22.83 -2.12 -22.82
CA ASP A 228 23.83 -2.75 -21.97
C ASP A 228 24.19 -1.87 -20.76
N LEU A 229 24.16 -2.47 -19.57
CA LEU A 229 24.40 -1.86 -18.27
C LEU A 229 25.54 -2.60 -17.56
N LYS A 230 26.70 -1.95 -17.41
CA LYS A 230 27.86 -2.51 -16.68
C LYS A 230 28.31 -1.59 -15.55
N SER A 231 28.59 -2.14 -14.37
CA SER A 231 29.11 -1.37 -13.24
C SER A 231 30.24 -2.10 -12.47
N ASP A 232 31.44 -1.52 -12.50
CA ASP A 232 32.65 -2.10 -11.89
C ASP A 232 32.78 -1.79 -10.38
N LYS A 233 31.89 -0.95 -9.82
CA LYS A 233 31.98 -0.54 -8.40
C LYS A 233 30.64 -0.30 -7.70
N LEU A 234 29.50 -0.38 -8.40
CA LEU A 234 28.21 0.18 -7.96
C LEU A 234 27.14 -0.89 -7.71
N ILE A 235 26.06 -0.48 -7.07
CA ILE A 235 24.81 -1.24 -6.94
C ILE A 235 23.89 -0.80 -8.09
N LEU A 236 23.42 -1.74 -8.91
CA LEU A 236 22.37 -1.49 -9.90
C LEU A 236 21.02 -1.73 -9.24
N ASN A 237 20.14 -0.74 -9.33
CA ASN A 237 18.81 -0.81 -8.74
C ASN A 237 17.77 -0.25 -9.71
N MET A 238 16.62 -0.91 -9.86
CA MET A 238 15.52 -0.45 -10.73
C MET A 238 15.99 -0.18 -12.17
N ALA A 239 16.49 -1.20 -12.86
CA ALA A 239 17.06 -1.06 -14.20
C ALA A 239 16.46 -2.05 -15.21
N ASP A 240 16.44 -1.67 -16.48
CA ASP A 240 15.91 -2.45 -17.61
C ASP A 240 16.94 -2.41 -18.76
N GLY A 241 17.31 -3.58 -19.31
CA GLY A 241 18.24 -3.70 -20.43
C GLY A 241 18.56 -5.13 -20.85
N SER A 242 19.11 -5.34 -22.06
CA SER A 242 19.47 -6.69 -22.53
C SER A 242 20.60 -7.31 -21.71
N ASP A 243 21.71 -6.60 -21.49
CA ASP A 243 22.87 -7.11 -20.74
C ASP A 243 23.09 -6.30 -19.46
N ILE A 244 22.93 -6.89 -18.28
CA ILE A 244 23.06 -6.23 -16.99
C ILE A 244 24.15 -6.89 -16.16
N SER A 245 25.24 -6.17 -15.84
CA SER A 245 26.33 -6.70 -15.01
C SER A 245 26.78 -5.76 -13.90
N SER A 246 27.03 -6.31 -12.71
CA SER A 246 27.51 -5.54 -11.55
C SER A 246 28.49 -6.30 -10.65
N ASP A 247 29.53 -5.63 -10.18
CA ASP A 247 30.53 -6.22 -9.27
C ASP A 247 30.01 -6.47 -7.84
N LYS A 248 28.84 -5.95 -7.49
CA LYS A 248 28.33 -6.02 -6.11
C LYS A 248 26.90 -6.51 -6.03
N LEU A 249 25.94 -5.66 -6.36
CA LEU A 249 24.53 -5.94 -6.14
C LEU A 249 23.74 -5.49 -7.37
N ILE A 250 22.80 -6.35 -7.75
CA ILE A 250 21.71 -6.08 -8.67
C ILE A 250 20.41 -6.21 -7.88
N HIS A 251 19.54 -5.21 -7.97
CA HIS A 251 18.29 -5.16 -7.24
C HIS A 251 17.14 -4.69 -8.15
N MET A 252 16.13 -5.54 -8.31
CA MET A 252 14.90 -5.25 -9.07
C MET A 252 15.19 -4.78 -10.49
N VAL A 253 15.64 -5.70 -11.33
CA VAL A 253 15.96 -5.43 -12.74
C VAL A 253 15.21 -6.36 -13.69
N ASP A 254 15.10 -5.97 -14.95
CA ASP A 254 14.54 -6.76 -16.05
C ASP A 254 15.55 -6.78 -17.20
N GLY A 255 15.88 -7.96 -17.74
CA GLY A 255 16.84 -8.07 -18.82
C GLY A 255 16.92 -9.43 -19.50
N SER A 256 17.89 -9.62 -20.40
CA SER A 256 18.14 -10.93 -21.02
C SER A 256 19.28 -11.66 -20.29
N ASP A 257 20.42 -11.01 -20.13
CA ASP A 257 21.63 -11.56 -19.53
C ASP A 257 22.01 -10.75 -18.28
N ILE A 258 21.89 -11.34 -17.09
CA ILE A 258 22.05 -10.65 -15.81
C ILE A 258 23.15 -11.32 -14.99
N SER A 259 24.21 -10.58 -14.64
CA SER A 259 25.37 -11.14 -13.92
C SER A 259 25.84 -10.29 -12.74
N SER A 260 26.11 -10.92 -11.59
CA SER A 260 26.63 -10.21 -10.41
C SER A 260 27.72 -10.96 -9.66
N ASN A 261 28.84 -10.29 -9.37
CA ASN A 261 29.95 -10.88 -8.60
C ASN A 261 29.63 -11.07 -7.10
N LYS A 262 28.46 -10.62 -6.61
CA LYS A 262 28.03 -10.97 -5.24
C LYS A 262 26.56 -11.32 -5.12
N LEU A 263 25.65 -10.41 -5.41
CA LEU A 263 24.23 -10.61 -5.08
C LEU A 263 23.32 -10.13 -6.22
N ILE A 264 22.30 -10.94 -6.52
CA ILE A 264 21.11 -10.57 -7.29
C ILE A 264 19.90 -10.77 -6.37
N ASN A 265 19.18 -9.69 -6.08
CA ASN A 265 18.04 -9.76 -5.15
C ASN A 265 16.72 -10.07 -5.87
N MET A 266 16.41 -9.30 -6.91
CA MET A 266 15.17 -9.39 -7.68
C MET A 266 15.50 -9.15 -9.14
N ALA A 267 15.27 -10.12 -10.02
CA ALA A 267 15.56 -9.99 -11.44
C ALA A 267 14.63 -10.86 -12.30
N ASP A 268 14.24 -10.37 -13.46
CA ASP A 268 13.56 -11.12 -14.52
C ASP A 268 14.50 -11.17 -15.74
N GLY A 269 14.78 -12.35 -16.26
CA GLY A 269 15.57 -12.47 -17.49
C GLY A 269 15.96 -13.89 -17.90
N SER A 270 16.37 -14.05 -19.16
CA SER A 270 16.67 -15.37 -19.73
C SER A 270 17.84 -16.08 -19.03
N ASP A 271 18.97 -15.40 -18.84
CA ASP A 271 20.22 -15.95 -18.31
C ASP A 271 20.68 -15.14 -17.08
N ILE A 272 20.64 -15.74 -15.89
CA ILE A 272 20.93 -15.05 -14.63
C ILE A 272 22.04 -15.76 -13.86
N SER A 273 23.13 -15.06 -13.57
CA SER A 273 24.30 -15.62 -12.89
C SER A 273 24.81 -14.79 -11.71
N SER A 274 25.18 -15.44 -10.60
CA SER A 274 25.90 -14.76 -9.52
C SER A 274 27.01 -15.58 -8.88
N ASP A 275 28.12 -14.92 -8.56
CA ASP A 275 29.23 -15.56 -7.83
C ASP A 275 28.93 -15.88 -6.36
N LYS A 276 27.84 -15.34 -5.77
CA LYS A 276 27.48 -15.73 -4.41
C LYS A 276 26.02 -16.06 -4.23
N LEU A 277 25.11 -15.11 -4.40
CA LEU A 277 23.73 -15.31 -3.97
C LEU A 277 22.73 -14.74 -4.95
N ILE A 278 21.70 -15.53 -5.22
CA ILE A 278 20.51 -15.15 -5.97
C ILE A 278 19.31 -15.33 -5.04
N HIS A 279 18.43 -14.33 -4.95
CA HIS A 279 17.30 -14.37 -4.03
C HIS A 279 15.97 -14.69 -4.72
N MET A 280 15.39 -13.79 -5.51
CA MET A 280 14.07 -13.99 -6.15
C MET A 280 14.17 -13.63 -7.63
N VAL A 281 14.23 -14.64 -8.50
CA VAL A 281 14.42 -14.41 -9.93
C VAL A 281 13.48 -15.26 -10.77
N ASP A 282 13.19 -14.80 -11.98
CA ASP A 282 12.46 -15.54 -13.03
C ASP A 282 13.38 -15.63 -14.25
N GLY A 283 13.66 -16.84 -14.74
CA GLY A 283 14.59 -16.99 -15.84
C GLY A 283 14.82 -18.42 -16.34
N SER A 284 15.25 -18.53 -17.60
CA SER A 284 15.44 -19.84 -18.24
C SER A 284 16.72 -20.57 -17.86
N ASP A 285 17.81 -19.86 -17.58
CA ASP A 285 19.11 -20.40 -17.14
C ASP A 285 19.63 -19.61 -15.94
N ILE A 286 19.57 -20.21 -14.75
CA ILE A 286 19.91 -19.54 -13.50
C ILE A 286 21.04 -20.29 -12.79
N SER A 287 22.12 -19.58 -12.49
CA SER A 287 23.31 -20.16 -11.84
C SER A 287 23.85 -19.30 -10.70
N SER A 288 24.21 -19.94 -9.58
CA SER A 288 24.88 -19.27 -8.46
C SER A 288 25.97 -20.15 -7.88
N ASN A 289 27.13 -19.56 -7.60
CA ASN A 289 28.27 -20.28 -7.01
C ASN A 289 28.10 -20.59 -5.52
N LYS A 290 27.10 -20.04 -4.81
CA LYS A 290 26.81 -20.45 -3.42
C LYS A 290 25.36 -20.78 -3.13
N LEU A 291 24.42 -19.87 -3.40
CA LEU A 291 23.02 -20.07 -3.03
C LEU A 291 22.05 -19.44 -4.03
N ILE A 292 20.95 -20.14 -4.30
CA ILE A 292 19.74 -19.66 -4.98
C ILE A 292 18.59 -19.87 -3.98
N ASN A 293 17.83 -18.83 -3.65
CA ASN A 293 16.73 -18.93 -2.67
C ASN A 293 15.39 -19.26 -3.35
N MET A 294 14.99 -18.49 -4.37
CA MET A 294 13.77 -18.66 -5.15
C MET A 294 14.05 -18.32 -6.62
N ALA A 295 13.75 -19.27 -7.50
CA ALA A 295 13.92 -19.19 -8.94
C ALA A 295 12.72 -19.89 -9.59
N ASP A 296 12.07 -19.22 -10.53
CA ASP A 296 11.03 -19.78 -11.40
C ASP A 296 11.57 -19.99 -12.82
#